data_AF-A0A7D5KP09-F1
#
_entry.id   AF-A0A7D5KP09-F1
#
_cell.length_a   1.000
_cell.length_b   1.000
_cell.length_c   1.000
_cell.angle_alpha   90.00
_cell.angle_beta   90.00
_cell.angle_gamma   90.00
#
_symmetry.space_group_name_H-M   'P 1'
#
loop_
_entity.id
_entity.type
_entity.pdbx_description
1 polymer ?
#
loop_
_entity_poly.entity_id
_entity_poly.type
_entity_poly.pdbx_seq_one_letter_code
_entity_poly.pdbx_strand_id
1 'polypeptide(L)'
;MTTLEGRARAEGRTIPLDVPLVVLYTVAIVTLVLSRPGGIVGELRALLVLPLLLFLPGYSLLAVLYPGRWRATGTTSERATALNREGISWGERAAISFAASLALIPLLAVLLSIARVPLDPVPITLCLAAVTVLGSVVGVLRRLQLPPGERLQLPVRRTGESLYDAIVAAPTRRGALLNAVLLVAVVAALTGLAYGLVAPPEGGGHTEAALLTEDGEDLVAANYTTEFAQGESAPLVLTVENEEDVERTYTAVVALERVRGSGDNFSVVERQELNRFSMTAPPGTTARHPHTVTPSMRGEDLRLSYYVYTGDAPADSSDAVPEQHLYLWIDVGQGNATESAALQSPRAPGDA
;
A
#
# COMPACT_ATOMS: atom_id res chain seq x y z
N MET A 1 18.33 25.09 69.47
CA MET A 1 18.52 23.82 68.73
C MET A 1 17.29 22.96 68.97
N THR A 2 16.22 23.08 68.16
CA THR A 2 15.06 22.16 68.07
C THR A 2 13.95 22.77 67.18
N THR A 3 14.24 23.16 65.93
CA THR A 3 13.18 23.69 65.02
C THR A 3 13.44 23.44 63.52
N LEU A 4 14.32 22.49 63.16
CA LEU A 4 14.64 22.25 61.74
C LEU A 4 14.39 20.81 61.24
N GLU A 5 13.73 19.94 62.00
CA GLU A 5 13.49 18.55 61.57
C GLU A 5 12.05 18.26 61.10
N GLY A 6 11.15 19.24 61.13
CA GLY A 6 9.73 19.05 60.82
C GLY A 6 9.29 19.33 59.38
N ARG A 7 10.17 19.78 58.48
CA ARG A 7 9.78 20.26 57.13
C ARG A 7 10.18 19.36 55.95
N ALA A 8 10.73 18.18 56.21
CA ALA A 8 11.20 17.25 55.16
C ALA A 8 10.20 16.13 54.79
N ARG A 9 8.89 16.29 55.04
CA ARG A 9 7.89 15.24 54.76
C ARG A 9 6.67 15.71 53.97
N ALA A 10 6.88 16.57 52.99
CA ALA A 10 5.90 16.87 51.95
C ALA A 10 6.57 17.09 50.59
N GLU A 11 7.51 16.23 50.21
CA GLU A 11 7.85 16.10 48.79
C GLU A 11 6.68 15.40 48.11
N GLY A 12 5.79 16.23 47.56
CA GLY A 12 4.64 15.80 46.78
C GLY A 12 5.07 14.77 45.76
N ARG A 13 4.53 13.56 45.88
CA ARG A 13 4.65 12.48 44.92
C ARG A 13 3.91 12.93 43.65
N THR A 14 4.56 13.74 42.83
CA THR A 14 4.02 14.20 41.55
C THR A 14 3.98 13.01 40.61
N ILE A 15 2.82 12.38 40.53
CA ILE A 15 2.57 11.26 39.61
C ILE A 15 2.76 11.80 38.19
N PRO A 16 3.57 11.14 37.34
CA PRO A 16 3.70 11.51 35.93
C PRO A 16 2.34 11.31 35.26
N LEU A 17 1.60 12.40 35.04
CA LEU A 17 0.25 12.39 34.45
C LEU A 17 0.26 12.16 32.93
N ASP A 18 1.43 12.18 32.28
CA ASP A 18 1.56 11.97 30.84
C ASP A 18 1.20 10.55 30.41
N VAL A 19 1.67 9.53 31.14
CA VAL A 19 1.41 8.14 30.78
C VAL A 19 -0.06 7.73 30.92
N PRO A 20 -0.77 8.04 32.03
CA PRO A 20 -2.19 7.73 32.10
C PRO A 20 -3.00 8.50 31.04
N LEU A 21 -2.58 9.72 30.66
CA LEU A 21 -3.25 10.48 29.60
C LEU A 21 -3.01 9.88 28.21
N VAL A 22 -1.77 9.47 27.91
CA VAL A 22 -1.42 8.75 26.67
C VAL A 22 -2.19 7.44 26.56
N VAL A 23 -2.22 6.64 27.64
CA VAL A 23 -2.94 5.36 27.66
C VAL A 23 -4.45 5.58 27.51
N LEU A 24 -5.03 6.54 28.24
CA LEU A 24 -6.46 6.85 28.15
C LEU A 24 -6.84 7.29 26.73
N TYR A 25 -6.04 8.17 26.12
CA TYR A 25 -6.24 8.62 24.75
C TYR A 25 -6.14 7.46 23.76
N THR A 26 -5.08 6.63 23.84
CA THR A 26 -4.92 5.46 22.97
C THR A 26 -6.10 4.50 23.09
N VAL A 27 -6.57 4.22 24.32
CA VAL A 27 -7.75 3.37 24.54
C VAL A 27 -8.99 3.99 23.90
N ALA A 28 -9.23 5.30 24.09
CA ALA A 28 -10.36 5.99 23.47
C ALA A 28 -10.33 5.91 21.93
N ILE A 29 -9.16 6.07 21.32
CA ILE A 29 -8.98 5.94 19.86
C ILE A 29 -9.20 4.49 19.40
N VAL A 30 -8.74 3.49 20.14
CA VAL A 30 -9.01 2.07 19.81
C VAL A 30 -10.50 1.75 19.96
N THR A 31 -11.19 2.29 20.98
CA THR A 31 -12.64 2.12 21.11
C THR A 31 -13.39 2.78 19.97
N LEU A 32 -12.97 3.97 19.54
CA LEU A 32 -13.51 4.65 18.35
C LEU A 32 -13.20 3.88 17.05
N VAL A 33 -11.99 3.32 16.97
CA VAL A 33 -11.51 2.20 16.14
C VAL A 33 -12.55 1.13 15.79
N LEU A 34 -13.08 0.57 16.87
CA LEU A 34 -13.87 -0.65 16.87
C LEU A 34 -15.38 -0.36 16.86
N SER A 35 -15.79 0.88 17.09
CA SER A 35 -17.20 1.26 17.00
C SER A 35 -17.65 1.31 15.54
N ARG A 36 -18.92 0.93 15.30
CA ARG A 36 -19.54 0.97 13.97
C ARG A 36 -19.54 2.41 13.45
N PRO A 37 -19.12 2.64 12.20
CA PRO A 37 -19.16 3.98 11.61
C PRO A 37 -20.62 4.46 11.49
N GLY A 38 -20.93 5.63 12.06
CA GLY A 38 -22.23 6.29 11.94
C GLY A 38 -22.20 7.74 12.43
N GLY A 39 -22.74 8.66 11.62
CA GLY A 39 -22.89 10.09 11.94
C GLY A 39 -21.61 10.95 11.79
N ILE A 40 -21.66 12.20 12.27
CA ILE A 40 -20.58 13.23 12.23
C ILE A 40 -19.26 12.73 12.86
N VAL A 41 -19.35 11.74 13.75
CA VAL A 41 -18.21 11.11 14.42
C VAL A 41 -17.31 10.34 13.42
N GLY A 42 -17.85 9.89 12.29
CA GLY A 42 -17.10 9.19 11.24
C GLY A 42 -16.07 10.07 10.53
N GLU A 43 -16.43 11.31 10.18
CA GLU A 43 -15.54 12.25 9.48
C GLU A 43 -14.43 12.79 10.40
N LEU A 44 -14.77 13.07 11.67
CA LEU A 44 -13.80 13.54 12.67
C LEU A 44 -12.85 12.44 13.15
N ARG A 45 -13.15 11.18 12.86
CA ARG A 45 -12.35 10.03 13.30
C ARG A 45 -10.93 10.07 12.75
N ALA A 46 -10.74 10.50 11.51
CA ALA A 46 -9.41 10.63 10.91
C ALA A 46 -8.53 11.63 11.69
N LEU A 47 -9.11 12.78 12.07
CA LEU A 47 -8.42 13.79 12.86
C LEU A 47 -8.06 13.29 14.26
N LEU A 48 -8.93 12.48 14.86
CA LEU A 48 -8.70 11.87 16.18
C LEU A 48 -7.68 10.72 16.13
N VAL A 49 -7.55 9.98 15.03
CA VAL A 49 -6.53 8.94 14.88
C VAL A 49 -5.15 9.53 14.63
N LEU A 50 -5.08 10.73 14.05
CA LEU A 50 -3.84 11.36 13.59
C LEU A 50 -2.73 11.46 14.68
N PRO A 51 -3.01 11.87 15.93
CA PRO A 51 -1.97 11.89 16.98
C PRO A 51 -1.47 10.51 17.39
N LEU A 52 -2.34 9.48 17.33
CA LEU A 52 -1.94 8.09 17.55
C LEU A 52 -1.00 7.60 16.44
N LEU A 53 -1.21 8.06 15.21
CA LEU A 53 -0.40 7.65 14.07
C LEU A 53 0.94 8.41 14.04
N LEU A 54 0.89 9.74 14.18
CA LEU A 54 2.02 10.63 13.91
C LEU A 54 2.86 11.01 15.12
N PHE A 55 2.43 10.72 16.35
CA PHE A 55 3.15 11.24 17.53
C PHE A 55 3.33 10.25 18.66
N LEU A 56 2.26 9.55 19.06
CA LEU A 56 2.26 8.75 20.28
C LEU A 56 3.23 7.56 20.29
N PRO A 57 3.37 6.77 19.22
CA PRO A 57 4.36 5.70 19.15
C PRO A 57 5.79 6.21 19.33
N GLY A 58 6.17 7.26 18.60
CA GLY A 58 7.50 7.87 18.71
C GLY A 58 7.74 8.52 20.07
N TYR A 59 6.73 9.16 20.67
CA TYR A 59 6.81 9.67 22.05
C TYR A 59 7.07 8.54 23.05
N SER A 60 6.36 7.42 22.92
CA SER A 60 6.53 6.26 23.79
C SER A 60 7.94 5.66 23.65
N LEU A 61 8.47 5.60 22.42
CA LEU A 61 9.83 5.14 22.14
C LEU A 61 10.87 6.08 22.76
N LEU A 62 10.69 7.39 22.64
CA LEU A 62 11.57 8.36 23.30
C LEU A 62 11.48 8.29 24.82
N ALA A 63 10.31 8.01 25.39
CA ALA A 63 10.18 7.79 26.83
C ALA A 63 10.96 6.56 27.32
N VAL A 64 11.09 5.53 26.47
CA VAL A 64 11.95 4.36 26.73
C VAL A 64 13.43 4.71 26.59
N LEU A 65 13.82 5.35 25.48
CA LEU A 65 15.23 5.61 25.16
C LEU A 65 15.83 6.72 26.05
N TYR A 66 15.06 7.76 26.36
CA TYR A 66 15.51 8.95 27.08
C TYR A 66 14.57 9.31 28.25
N PRO A 67 14.56 8.52 29.35
CA PRO A 67 13.61 8.66 30.46
C PRO A 67 13.84 9.89 31.37
N GLY A 68 15.02 10.52 31.35
CA GLY A 68 15.38 11.60 32.29
C GLY A 68 15.11 13.05 31.81
N ARG A 69 15.11 14.00 32.76
CA ARG A 69 15.19 15.47 32.51
C ARG A 69 16.65 15.94 32.43
N TRP A 70 16.93 16.95 31.60
CA TRP A 70 18.27 17.56 31.50
C TRP A 70 18.54 18.56 32.63
N ARG A 71 19.77 18.55 33.17
CA ARG A 71 20.35 19.62 34.00
C ARG A 71 21.24 20.49 33.11
N ALA A 72 20.93 21.77 32.99
CA ALA A 72 21.89 22.75 32.50
C ALA A 72 22.91 23.04 33.61
N THR A 73 24.01 22.29 33.66
CA THR A 73 25.20 22.69 34.41
C THR A 73 26.25 23.15 33.42
N GLY A 74 26.44 24.47 33.34
CA GLY A 74 27.57 25.04 32.62
C GLY A 74 28.89 24.73 33.33
N THR A 75 29.90 24.35 32.57
CA THR A 75 31.19 25.06 32.46
C THR A 75 32.13 24.31 31.51
N THR A 76 32.67 25.06 30.56
CA THR A 76 33.93 24.86 29.81
C THR A 76 34.09 23.75 28.76
N SER A 77 34.35 24.24 27.54
CA SER A 77 35.37 23.82 26.58
C SER A 77 35.09 22.71 25.54
N GLU A 78 35.54 23.05 24.34
CA GLU A 78 35.83 22.26 23.14
C GLU A 78 34.71 21.98 22.11
N ARG A 79 35.00 22.48 20.90
CA ARG A 79 34.12 22.80 19.76
C ARG A 79 33.72 21.59 18.90
N ALA A 80 33.72 20.37 19.44
CA ALA A 80 33.29 19.16 18.72
C ALA A 80 32.01 18.51 19.29
N THR A 81 31.46 19.02 20.38
CA THR A 81 30.27 18.47 21.07
C THR A 81 29.10 19.46 21.12
N ALA A 82 28.88 20.24 20.06
CA ALA A 82 27.79 21.23 20.02
C ALA A 82 26.40 20.58 19.94
N LEU A 83 26.27 19.39 19.34
CA LEU A 83 25.00 18.64 19.28
C LEU A 83 24.69 17.81 20.54
N ASN A 84 25.57 17.80 21.56
CA ASN A 84 25.50 16.85 22.67
C ASN A 84 25.51 17.52 24.07
N ARG A 85 25.43 18.86 24.16
CA ARG A 85 25.43 19.59 25.44
C ARG A 85 24.21 20.50 25.68
N GLU A 86 23.39 20.72 24.67
CA GLU A 86 22.07 21.30 24.84
C GLU A 86 21.09 20.12 24.95
N GLY A 87 20.58 19.86 26.15
CA GLY A 87 19.62 18.79 26.35
C GLY A 87 18.36 19.01 25.52
N ILE A 88 17.77 17.92 25.03
CA ILE A 88 16.65 17.95 24.09
C ILE A 88 15.48 18.77 24.67
N SER A 89 15.20 19.93 24.05
CA SER A 89 14.09 20.82 24.41
C SER A 89 12.74 20.12 24.20
N TRP A 90 11.65 20.64 24.78
CA TRP A 90 10.32 20.06 24.55
C TRP A 90 9.90 20.10 23.07
N GLY A 91 10.32 21.13 22.33
CA GLY A 91 10.10 21.23 20.88
C GLY A 91 10.88 20.18 20.10
N GLU A 92 12.15 19.96 20.44
CA GLU A 92 12.96 18.90 19.82
C GLU A 92 12.43 17.50 20.15
N ARG A 93 11.96 17.27 21.39
CA ARG A 93 11.31 15.99 21.75
C ARG A 93 10.05 15.76 20.93
N ALA A 94 9.27 16.80 20.67
CA ALA A 94 8.10 16.70 19.81
C ALA A 94 8.48 16.36 18.36
N ALA A 95 9.47 17.05 17.80
CA ALA A 95 9.96 16.80 16.45
C ALA A 95 10.54 15.38 16.28
N ILE A 96 11.35 14.92 17.24
CA ILE A 96 11.92 13.57 17.20
C ILE A 96 10.83 12.51 17.42
N SER A 97 9.81 12.77 18.26
CA SER A 97 8.67 11.87 18.42
C SER A 97 7.92 11.72 17.10
N PHE A 98 7.69 12.82 16.39
CA PHE A 98 7.04 12.80 15.10
C PHE A 98 7.84 12.00 14.06
N ALA A 99 9.14 12.27 13.94
CA ALA A 99 10.02 11.56 13.02
C ALA A 99 10.11 10.05 13.35
N ALA A 100 10.19 9.71 14.64
CA ALA A 100 10.22 8.32 15.10
C ALA A 100 8.90 7.59 14.80
N SER A 101 7.76 8.25 14.97
CA SER A 101 6.45 7.71 14.56
C SER A 101 6.40 7.44 13.06
N LEU A 102 6.86 8.38 12.23
CA LEU A 102 6.89 8.20 10.78
C LEU A 102 7.79 7.04 10.35
N ALA A 103 8.93 6.85 11.02
CA ALA A 103 9.84 5.73 10.78
C ALA A 103 9.27 4.37 11.23
N LEU A 104 8.42 4.35 12.27
CA LEU A 104 7.81 3.13 12.80
C LEU A 104 6.72 2.56 11.87
N ILE A 105 5.96 3.41 11.17
CA ILE A 105 4.84 2.97 10.32
C ILE A 105 5.27 1.94 9.26
N PRO A 106 6.25 2.22 8.38
CA PRO A 106 6.64 1.24 7.37
C PRO A 106 7.25 -0.03 7.99
N LEU A 107 7.97 0.10 9.10
CA LEU A 107 8.53 -1.05 9.81
C LEU A 107 7.42 -1.97 10.36
N LEU A 108 6.36 -1.39 10.92
CA LEU A 108 5.20 -2.14 11.39
C LEU A 108 4.43 -2.77 10.23
N ALA A 109 4.26 -2.06 9.11
CA ALA A 109 3.62 -2.62 7.92
C ALA A 109 4.37 -3.86 7.40
N VAL A 110 5.71 -3.79 7.33
CA VAL A 110 6.56 -4.94 6.96
C VAL A 110 6.40 -6.08 7.97
N LEU A 111 6.40 -5.79 9.28
CA LEU A 111 6.24 -6.81 10.31
C LEU A 111 4.87 -7.50 10.24
N LEU A 112 3.80 -6.74 10.01
CA LEU A 112 2.44 -7.26 9.83
C LEU A 112 2.34 -8.12 8.57
N SER A 113 2.99 -7.69 7.47
CA SER A 113 3.07 -8.46 6.22
C SER A 113 3.78 -9.80 6.44
N ILE A 114 4.92 -9.82 7.13
CA ILE A 114 5.63 -11.06 7.50
C ILE A 114 4.76 -11.96 8.39
N ALA A 115 4.00 -11.37 9.32
CA ALA A 115 3.08 -12.08 10.20
C ALA A 115 1.78 -12.54 9.51
N ARG A 116 1.60 -12.28 8.21
CA ARG A 116 0.38 -12.56 7.43
C ARG A 116 -0.88 -11.93 8.03
N VAL A 117 -0.73 -10.78 8.66
CA VAL A 117 -1.85 -10.00 9.21
C VAL A 117 -2.36 -9.04 8.11
N PRO A 118 -3.68 -8.96 7.87
CA PRO A 118 -4.23 -7.99 6.91
C PRO A 118 -3.80 -6.56 7.23
N LEU A 119 -3.44 -5.79 6.20
CA LEU A 119 -3.05 -4.38 6.31
C LEU A 119 -4.29 -3.47 6.36
N ASP A 120 -5.26 -3.84 7.19
CA ASP A 120 -6.50 -3.10 7.39
C ASP A 120 -6.35 -2.04 8.50
N PRO A 121 -7.24 -1.02 8.54
CA PRO A 121 -7.20 0.02 9.57
C PRO A 121 -7.26 -0.51 11.01
N VAL A 122 -7.99 -1.61 11.24
CA VAL A 122 -8.16 -2.18 12.58
C VAL A 122 -6.88 -2.86 13.09
N PRO A 123 -6.28 -3.85 12.40
CA PRO A 123 -4.99 -4.43 12.78
C PRO A 123 -3.87 -3.41 12.95
N ILE A 124 -3.78 -2.43 12.04
CA ILE A 124 -2.76 -1.38 12.10
C ILE A 124 -2.94 -0.53 13.36
N THR A 125 -4.17 -0.07 13.64
CA THR A 125 -4.46 0.74 14.83
C THR A 125 -4.18 -0.03 16.11
N LEU A 126 -4.55 -1.31 16.20
CA LEU A 126 -4.26 -2.16 17.35
C LEU A 126 -2.76 -2.36 17.56
N CYS A 127 -2.00 -2.54 16.48
CA CYS A 127 -0.55 -2.69 16.54
C CYS A 127 0.12 -1.41 17.05
N LEU A 128 -0.23 -0.24 16.49
CA LEU A 128 0.26 1.06 16.96
C LEU A 128 -0.11 1.33 18.42
N ALA A 129 -1.34 0.98 18.81
CA ALA A 129 -1.79 1.10 20.19
C ALA A 129 -0.97 0.22 21.14
N ALA A 130 -0.71 -1.03 20.76
CA ALA A 130 0.11 -1.96 21.54
C ALA A 130 1.54 -1.42 21.71
N VAL A 131 2.19 -0.98 20.63
CA VAL A 131 3.53 -0.37 20.68
C VAL A 131 3.54 0.85 21.60
N THR A 132 2.54 1.73 21.46
CA THR A 132 2.43 2.96 22.27
C THR A 132 2.25 2.65 23.75
N VAL A 133 1.35 1.73 24.10
CA VAL A 133 1.07 1.36 25.50
C VAL A 133 2.27 0.64 26.11
N LEU A 134 2.83 -0.35 25.42
CA LEU A 134 4.02 -1.08 25.89
C LEU A 134 5.22 -0.15 26.07
N GLY A 135 5.50 0.71 25.09
CA GLY A 135 6.56 1.71 25.17
C GLY A 135 6.34 2.67 26.33
N SER A 136 5.10 3.12 26.55
CA SER A 136 4.77 4.03 27.66
C SER A 136 4.97 3.36 29.03
N VAL A 137 4.55 2.10 29.18
CA VAL A 137 4.77 1.31 30.41
C VAL A 137 6.26 1.12 30.67
N VAL A 138 7.03 0.68 29.68
CA VAL A 138 8.49 0.50 29.79
C VAL A 138 9.17 1.83 30.11
N GLY A 139 8.74 2.92 29.49
CA GLY A 139 9.22 4.28 29.76
C GLY A 139 9.00 4.69 31.21
N VAL A 140 7.82 4.42 31.79
CA VAL A 140 7.56 4.67 33.22
C VAL A 140 8.46 3.82 34.10
N LEU A 141 8.59 2.53 33.81
CA LEU A 141 9.45 1.63 34.59
C LEU A 141 10.89 2.15 34.61
N ARG A 142 11.42 2.59 33.46
CA ARG A 142 12.74 3.23 33.36
C ARG A 142 12.82 4.56 34.13
N ARG A 143 11.77 5.39 34.10
CA ARG A 143 11.71 6.65 34.86
C ARG A 143 11.71 6.43 36.37
N LEU A 144 11.07 5.37 36.85
CA LEU A 144 11.01 5.05 38.28
C LEU A 144 12.36 4.62 38.85
N GLN A 145 13.26 4.10 38.00
CA GLN A 145 14.63 3.74 38.37
C GLN A 145 15.54 4.96 38.53
N LEU A 146 15.12 6.16 38.09
CA LEU A 146 15.90 7.39 38.24
C LEU A 146 15.68 8.06 39.62
N PRO A 147 16.72 8.74 40.18
CA PRO A 147 16.58 9.59 41.36
C PRO A 147 15.46 10.63 41.17
N PRO A 148 14.70 11.01 42.22
CA PRO A 148 13.55 11.91 42.11
C PRO A 148 13.85 13.22 41.34
N GLY A 149 15.05 13.79 41.51
CA GLY A 149 15.52 15.00 40.84
C GLY A 149 15.88 14.87 39.36
N GLU A 150 15.90 13.65 38.81
CA GLU A 150 16.29 13.35 37.41
C GLU A 150 15.14 12.79 36.57
N ARG A 151 14.00 12.53 37.21
CA ARG A 151 12.76 12.08 36.54
C ARG A 151 12.16 13.18 35.70
N LEU A 152 11.73 12.90 34.46
CA LEU A 152 10.96 13.86 33.68
C LEU A 152 9.71 14.30 34.47
N GLN A 153 9.58 15.60 34.75
CA GLN A 153 8.40 16.19 35.39
C GLN A 153 7.74 17.14 34.40
N LEU A 154 6.42 17.02 34.21
CA LEU A 154 5.66 18.05 33.48
C LEU A 154 5.49 19.28 34.38
N PRO A 155 5.96 20.46 33.97
CA PRO A 155 5.60 21.69 34.65
C PRO A 155 4.17 22.06 34.26
N VAL A 156 3.16 21.43 34.87
CA VAL A 156 1.71 21.61 34.55
C VAL A 156 1.26 23.08 34.56
N ARG A 157 1.97 24.00 35.25
CA ARG A 157 1.68 25.44 35.24
C ARG A 157 2.44 26.28 34.18
N ARG A 158 3.37 25.71 33.41
CA ARG A 158 4.15 26.41 32.35
C ARG A 158 4.09 25.75 30.97
N THR A 159 3.40 24.62 30.82
CA THR A 159 3.35 23.86 29.55
C THR A 159 2.61 24.61 28.42
N GLY A 160 1.69 25.53 28.75
CA GLY A 160 0.99 26.33 27.73
C GLY A 160 1.94 27.24 26.95
N GLU A 161 2.90 27.86 27.63
CA GLU A 161 3.86 28.79 27.02
C GLU A 161 4.96 28.04 26.25
N SER A 162 5.44 26.89 26.73
CA SER A 162 6.50 26.14 26.07
C SER A 162 6.06 25.39 24.81
N LEU A 163 4.80 24.93 24.72
CA LEU A 163 4.27 24.34 23.49
C LEU A 163 3.98 25.43 22.44
N TYR A 164 3.46 26.57 22.89
CA TYR A 164 3.29 27.76 22.06
C TYR A 164 4.64 28.28 21.56
N ASP A 165 5.68 28.30 22.40
CA ASP A 165 7.00 28.78 21.98
C ASP A 165 7.67 27.83 20.97
N ALA A 166 7.50 26.52 21.11
CA ALA A 166 8.05 25.53 20.18
C ALA A 166 7.35 25.51 18.81
N ILE A 167 6.04 25.78 18.77
CA ILE A 167 5.23 25.75 17.54
C ILE A 167 5.10 27.14 16.91
N VAL A 168 5.05 28.20 17.71
CA VAL A 168 4.70 29.57 17.32
C VAL A 168 5.85 30.56 17.55
N ALA A 169 6.64 30.46 18.63
CA ALA A 169 7.71 31.43 18.89
C ALA A 169 9.02 31.07 18.17
N ALA A 170 9.10 31.41 16.90
CA ALA A 170 10.41 31.79 16.37
C ALA A 170 10.81 33.14 16.97
N PRO A 171 12.11 33.42 17.21
CA PRO A 171 12.58 34.67 17.81
C PRO A 171 12.22 35.92 16.98
N THR A 172 11.68 35.76 15.77
CA THR A 172 11.20 36.83 14.89
C THR A 172 9.83 36.48 14.29
N ARG A 173 8.98 37.50 14.06
CA ARG A 173 7.66 37.35 13.39
C ARG A 173 7.73 36.59 12.05
N ARG A 174 8.85 36.71 11.34
CA ARG A 174 9.09 35.98 10.08
C ARG A 174 9.26 34.47 10.29
N GLY A 175 10.01 34.06 11.31
CA GLY A 175 10.17 32.63 11.60
C GLY A 175 8.87 31.97 12.07
N ALA A 176 8.02 32.69 12.81
CA ALA A 176 6.73 32.20 13.27
C ALA A 176 5.79 31.95 12.08
N LEU A 177 5.78 32.89 11.12
CA LEU A 177 5.04 32.75 9.87
C LEU A 177 5.54 31.56 9.04
N LEU A 178 6.86 31.40 8.90
CA LEU A 178 7.45 30.29 8.15
C LEU A 178 7.13 28.92 8.78
N ASN A 179 7.19 28.80 10.11
CA ASN A 179 6.79 27.58 10.81
C ASN A 179 5.30 27.27 10.64
N ALA A 180 4.43 28.29 10.70
CA ALA A 180 3.01 28.11 10.45
C ALA A 180 2.73 27.65 9.01
N VAL A 181 3.37 28.26 8.01
CA VAL A 181 3.27 27.85 6.61
C VAL A 181 3.80 26.43 6.41
N LEU A 182 4.93 26.09 7.05
CA LEU A 182 5.50 24.75 7.00
C LEU A 182 4.55 23.71 7.61
N LEU A 183 3.95 24.01 8.77
CA LEU A 183 2.97 23.13 9.41
C LEU A 183 1.75 22.90 8.51
N VAL A 184 1.21 23.97 7.92
CA VAL A 184 0.08 23.88 6.97
C VAL A 184 0.48 23.06 5.75
N ALA A 185 1.69 23.25 5.20
CA ALA A 185 2.18 22.50 4.06
C ALA A 185 2.35 21.01 4.38
N VAL A 186 2.88 20.67 5.55
CA VAL A 186 3.01 19.27 6.00
C VAL A 186 1.65 18.64 6.20
N VAL A 187 0.71 19.33 6.85
CA VAL A 187 -0.66 18.82 7.01
C VAL A 187 -1.33 18.64 5.64
N ALA A 188 -1.25 19.65 4.76
CA ALA A 188 -1.82 19.57 3.42
C ALA A 188 -1.20 18.43 2.59
N ALA A 189 0.12 18.23 2.68
CA ALA A 189 0.81 17.15 1.99
C ALA A 189 0.40 15.77 2.53
N LEU A 190 0.31 15.60 3.86
CA LEU A 190 -0.14 14.35 4.47
C LEU A 190 -1.61 14.07 4.18
N THR A 191 -2.47 15.09 4.20
CA THR A 191 -3.88 14.97 3.81
C THR A 191 -4.02 14.64 2.32
N GLY A 192 -3.24 15.28 1.45
CA GLY A 192 -3.24 15.00 0.02
C GLY A 192 -2.73 13.58 -0.29
N LEU A 193 -1.69 13.12 0.40
CA LEU A 193 -1.19 11.75 0.29
C LEU A 193 -2.22 10.73 0.78
N ALA A 194 -2.84 10.97 1.95
CA ALA A 194 -3.89 10.11 2.48
C ALA A 194 -5.13 10.09 1.56
N TYR A 195 -5.50 11.24 1.00
CA TYR A 195 -6.54 11.32 -0.01
C TYR A 195 -6.16 10.52 -1.25
N GLY A 196 -4.95 10.66 -1.80
CA GLY A 196 -4.51 9.89 -2.97
C GLY A 196 -4.44 8.36 -2.73
N LEU A 197 -4.32 7.91 -1.49
CA LEU A 197 -4.33 6.48 -1.14
C LEU A 197 -5.74 5.91 -0.91
N VAL A 198 -6.72 6.75 -0.57
CA VAL A 198 -8.09 6.34 -0.21
C VAL A 198 -9.10 6.72 -1.30
N ALA A 199 -8.84 7.81 -2.01
CA ALA A 199 -9.65 8.22 -3.14
C ALA A 199 -9.61 7.10 -4.17
N PRO A 200 -10.77 6.62 -4.63
CA PRO A 200 -10.85 5.82 -5.84
C PRO A 200 -10.07 6.57 -6.93
N PRO A 201 -9.28 5.87 -7.77
CA PRO A 201 -8.66 6.50 -8.93
C PRO A 201 -9.74 7.30 -9.65
N GLU A 202 -9.51 8.59 -9.94
CA GLU A 202 -10.50 9.39 -10.67
C GLU A 202 -10.53 8.90 -12.14
N GLY A 203 -11.43 7.95 -12.37
CA GLY A 203 -11.81 7.23 -13.57
C GLY A 203 -12.81 6.15 -13.13
N GLY A 204 -13.92 5.94 -13.83
CA GLY A 204 -14.91 4.91 -13.48
C GLY A 204 -14.27 3.53 -13.27
N GLY A 205 -15.02 2.57 -12.72
CA GLY A 205 -14.50 1.23 -12.45
C GLY A 205 -13.75 0.68 -13.66
N HIS A 206 -12.60 0.05 -13.44
CA HIS A 206 -11.78 -0.43 -14.53
C HIS A 206 -12.30 -1.79 -15.03
N THR A 207 -12.18 -2.03 -16.32
CA THR A 207 -12.39 -3.36 -16.89
C THR A 207 -11.04 -4.02 -17.08
N GLU A 208 -10.79 -5.13 -16.41
CA GLU A 208 -9.56 -5.91 -16.63
C GLU A 208 -9.87 -7.14 -17.49
N ALA A 209 -8.97 -7.48 -18.40
CA ALA A 209 -9.09 -8.69 -19.21
C ALA A 209 -7.82 -9.53 -19.11
N ALA A 210 -7.98 -10.86 -19.04
CA ALA A 210 -6.88 -11.81 -19.00
C ALA A 210 -7.16 -12.99 -19.93
N LEU A 211 -6.09 -13.53 -20.51
CA LEU A 211 -6.13 -14.76 -21.29
C LEU A 211 -5.49 -15.87 -20.48
N LEU A 212 -6.20 -16.96 -20.26
CA LEU A 212 -5.78 -18.07 -19.40
C LEU A 212 -5.87 -19.40 -20.15
N THR A 213 -5.14 -20.39 -19.65
CA THR A 213 -5.25 -21.79 -20.02
C THR A 213 -5.70 -22.61 -18.81
N GLU A 214 -6.26 -23.79 -19.07
CA GLU A 214 -6.60 -24.76 -18.03
C GLU A 214 -5.36 -25.61 -17.71
N ASP A 215 -4.99 -25.68 -16.43
CA ASP A 215 -3.96 -26.58 -15.91
C ASP A 215 -4.57 -27.42 -14.77
N GLY A 216 -5.11 -28.58 -15.13
CA GLY A 216 -5.90 -29.40 -14.22
C GLY A 216 -7.23 -28.74 -13.87
N GLU A 217 -7.40 -28.35 -12.60
CA GLU A 217 -8.59 -27.63 -12.11
C GLU A 217 -8.36 -26.11 -12.00
N ASP A 218 -7.12 -25.65 -12.19
CA ASP A 218 -6.73 -24.25 -12.05
C ASP A 218 -6.68 -23.52 -13.40
N LEU A 219 -6.89 -22.21 -13.37
CA LEU A 219 -6.68 -21.33 -14.52
C LEU A 219 -5.36 -20.58 -14.35
N VAL A 220 -4.48 -20.69 -15.34
CA VAL A 220 -3.12 -20.10 -15.29
C VAL A 220 -2.86 -19.24 -16.51
N ALA A 221 -2.08 -18.16 -16.32
CA ALA A 221 -1.59 -17.32 -17.40
C ALA A 221 -0.26 -17.86 -17.96
N ALA A 222 -0.22 -19.16 -18.26
CA ALA A 222 0.98 -19.89 -18.69
C ALA A 222 0.60 -21.00 -19.67
N ASN A 223 1.58 -21.74 -20.19
CA ASN A 223 1.36 -22.93 -21.01
C ASN A 223 0.49 -22.68 -22.27
N TYR A 224 0.59 -21.50 -22.86
CA TYR A 224 -0.10 -21.19 -24.11
C TYR A 224 0.51 -21.99 -25.26
N THR A 225 -0.35 -22.58 -26.09
CA THR A 225 0.06 -23.11 -27.40
C THR A 225 0.52 -21.94 -28.27
N THR A 226 1.80 -21.96 -28.65
CA THR A 226 2.42 -20.91 -29.50
C THR A 226 2.80 -21.44 -30.88
N GLU A 227 2.94 -22.75 -31.03
CA GLU A 227 3.16 -23.41 -32.32
C GLU A 227 1.90 -24.17 -32.73
N PHE A 228 1.40 -23.90 -33.94
CA PHE A 228 0.21 -24.54 -34.49
C PHE A 228 0.53 -25.17 -35.85
N ALA A 229 -0.03 -26.36 -36.10
CA ALA A 229 -0.30 -26.80 -37.45
C ALA A 229 -1.49 -26.01 -38.03
N GLN A 230 -1.48 -25.71 -39.34
CA GLN A 230 -2.63 -25.03 -39.96
C GLN A 230 -3.93 -25.82 -39.73
N GLY A 231 -4.94 -25.16 -39.14
CA GLY A 231 -6.22 -25.77 -38.81
C GLY A 231 -6.22 -26.56 -37.50
N GLU A 232 -5.10 -26.62 -36.78
CA GLU A 232 -5.05 -27.10 -35.41
C GLU A 232 -5.75 -26.14 -34.47
N SER A 233 -6.35 -26.70 -33.42
CA SER A 233 -7.18 -25.99 -32.47
C SER A 233 -6.60 -26.08 -31.07
N ALA A 234 -6.54 -24.96 -30.34
CA ALA A 234 -6.12 -24.93 -28.93
C ALA A 234 -7.19 -24.25 -28.05
N PRO A 235 -7.45 -24.78 -26.84
CA PRO A 235 -8.38 -24.16 -25.89
C PRO A 235 -7.75 -22.95 -25.20
N LEU A 236 -8.54 -21.91 -25.00
CA LEU A 236 -8.19 -20.69 -24.25
C LEU A 236 -9.40 -20.20 -23.47
N VAL A 237 -9.16 -19.52 -22.36
CA VAL A 237 -10.20 -18.90 -21.54
C VAL A 237 -9.96 -17.40 -21.50
N LEU A 238 -10.89 -16.62 -22.04
CA LEU A 238 -10.89 -15.17 -21.86
C LEU A 238 -11.64 -14.86 -20.57
N THR A 239 -11.02 -14.10 -19.67
CA THR A 239 -11.68 -13.56 -18.48
C THR A 239 -11.79 -12.05 -18.58
N VAL A 240 -12.94 -11.51 -18.19
CA VAL A 240 -13.17 -10.07 -18.10
C VAL A 240 -13.73 -9.76 -16.72
N GLU A 241 -13.00 -8.98 -15.95
CA GLU A 241 -13.40 -8.50 -14.62
C GLU A 241 -14.00 -7.11 -14.74
N ASN A 242 -15.21 -6.98 -14.22
CA ASN A 242 -15.97 -5.74 -14.23
C ASN A 242 -15.88 -5.08 -12.86
N GLU A 243 -14.98 -4.12 -12.68
CA GLU A 243 -14.90 -3.33 -11.44
C GLU A 243 -15.86 -2.13 -11.44
N GLU A 244 -16.74 -2.02 -12.44
CA GLU A 244 -17.77 -0.97 -12.48
C GLU A 244 -18.91 -1.28 -11.51
N ASP A 245 -19.56 -0.23 -11.01
CA ASP A 245 -20.73 -0.33 -10.12
C ASP A 245 -22.02 -0.78 -10.84
N VAL A 246 -21.95 -1.08 -12.14
CA VAL A 246 -23.08 -1.48 -12.98
C VAL A 246 -22.76 -2.75 -13.77
N GLU A 247 -23.78 -3.55 -14.05
CA GLU A 247 -23.63 -4.70 -14.95
C GLU A 247 -23.22 -4.22 -16.35
N ARG A 248 -22.23 -4.88 -16.93
CA ARG A 248 -21.70 -4.57 -18.26
C ARG A 248 -21.71 -5.80 -19.14
N THR A 249 -22.04 -5.58 -20.41
CA THR A 249 -21.84 -6.56 -21.48
C THR A 249 -20.61 -6.16 -22.26
N TYR A 250 -19.75 -7.14 -22.53
CA TYR A 250 -18.52 -7.01 -23.29
C TYR A 250 -18.62 -7.87 -24.55
N THR A 251 -18.06 -7.38 -25.65
CA THR A 251 -17.90 -8.15 -26.89
C THR A 251 -16.41 -8.31 -27.19
N ALA A 252 -15.97 -9.56 -27.28
CA ALA A 252 -14.61 -9.91 -27.65
C ALA A 252 -14.55 -10.28 -29.14
N VAL A 253 -13.58 -9.70 -29.84
CA VAL A 253 -13.23 -10.04 -31.23
C VAL A 253 -11.83 -10.64 -31.21
N VAL A 254 -11.75 -11.91 -31.59
CA VAL A 254 -10.50 -12.66 -31.68
C VAL A 254 -10.03 -12.62 -33.13
N ALA A 255 -8.83 -12.11 -33.35
CA ALA A 255 -8.28 -11.95 -34.69
C ALA A 255 -6.83 -12.43 -34.78
N LEU A 256 -6.48 -13.04 -35.91
CA LEU A 256 -5.12 -13.39 -36.26
C LEU A 256 -4.56 -12.33 -37.20
N GLU A 257 -3.40 -11.79 -36.85
CA GLU A 257 -2.83 -10.65 -37.53
C GLU A 257 -1.41 -10.93 -37.98
N ARG A 258 -1.12 -10.60 -39.24
CA ARG A 258 0.25 -10.42 -39.69
C ARG A 258 0.63 -8.98 -39.51
N VAL A 259 1.64 -8.74 -38.68
CA VAL A 259 2.17 -7.41 -38.46
C VAL A 259 3.51 -7.23 -39.15
N ARG A 260 3.83 -5.99 -39.51
CA ARG A 260 5.14 -5.58 -40.01
C ARG A 260 5.62 -4.41 -39.18
N GLY A 261 6.82 -4.52 -38.65
CA GLY A 261 7.40 -3.54 -37.75
C GLY A 261 8.55 -4.13 -36.95
N SER A 262 9.15 -3.31 -36.11
CA SER A 262 10.15 -3.72 -35.13
C SER A 262 10.06 -2.81 -33.91
N GLY A 263 10.32 -3.34 -32.72
CA GLY A 263 10.09 -2.63 -31.45
C GLY A 263 8.59 -2.40 -31.22
N ASP A 264 8.21 -1.19 -30.81
CA ASP A 264 6.82 -0.86 -30.45
C ASP A 264 5.97 -0.42 -31.66
N ASN A 265 6.54 -0.38 -32.87
CA ASN A 265 5.89 0.20 -34.03
C ASN A 265 5.45 -0.87 -35.04
N PHE A 266 4.39 -1.60 -34.68
CA PHE A 266 3.78 -2.62 -35.54
C PHE A 266 2.61 -2.05 -36.35
N SER A 267 2.65 -2.24 -37.66
CA SER A 267 1.51 -2.01 -38.55
C SER A 267 0.86 -3.35 -38.91
N VAL A 268 -0.47 -3.44 -38.83
CA VAL A 268 -1.20 -4.63 -39.26
C VAL A 268 -1.25 -4.65 -40.79
N VAL A 269 -0.71 -5.70 -41.39
CA VAL A 269 -0.65 -5.90 -42.85
C VAL A 269 -1.82 -6.74 -43.33
N GLU A 270 -2.17 -7.75 -42.55
CA GLU A 270 -3.25 -8.69 -42.83
C GLU A 270 -3.94 -9.05 -41.52
N ARG A 271 -5.27 -9.08 -41.52
CA ARG A 271 -6.08 -9.42 -40.36
C ARG A 271 -7.15 -10.41 -40.77
N GLN A 272 -7.34 -11.44 -39.97
CA GLN A 272 -8.40 -12.41 -40.12
C GLN A 272 -9.13 -12.58 -38.79
N GLU A 273 -10.42 -12.25 -38.74
CA GLU A 273 -11.25 -12.55 -37.58
C GLU A 273 -11.45 -14.07 -37.48
N LEU A 274 -11.14 -14.62 -36.31
CA LEU A 274 -11.30 -16.04 -36.02
C LEU A 274 -12.61 -16.30 -35.28
N ASN A 275 -12.99 -15.41 -34.37
CA ASN A 275 -14.18 -15.58 -33.54
C ASN A 275 -14.69 -14.23 -33.00
N ARG A 276 -15.97 -14.19 -32.67
CA ARG A 276 -16.63 -13.06 -31.99
C ARG A 276 -17.70 -13.58 -31.06
N PHE A 277 -17.67 -13.12 -29.81
CA PHE A 277 -18.62 -13.52 -28.79
C PHE A 277 -18.82 -12.41 -27.76
N SER A 278 -19.92 -12.47 -27.04
CA SER A 278 -20.24 -11.52 -25.97
C SER A 278 -20.35 -12.23 -24.63
N MET A 279 -20.04 -11.51 -23.56
CA MET A 279 -20.17 -11.96 -22.17
C MET A 279 -20.69 -10.82 -21.30
N THR A 280 -21.41 -11.16 -20.25
CA THR A 280 -21.95 -10.18 -19.31
C THR A 280 -21.37 -10.43 -17.92
N ALA A 281 -20.90 -9.37 -17.28
CA ALA A 281 -20.33 -9.41 -15.95
C ALA A 281 -21.11 -8.46 -15.02
N PRO A 282 -21.71 -8.96 -13.93
CA PRO A 282 -22.23 -8.13 -12.84
C PRO A 282 -21.14 -7.22 -12.21
N PRO A 283 -21.53 -6.20 -11.42
CA PRO A 283 -20.60 -5.33 -10.69
C PRO A 283 -19.66 -6.12 -9.78
N GLY A 284 -18.36 -5.86 -9.85
CA GLY A 284 -17.32 -6.49 -9.03
C GLY A 284 -17.16 -8.00 -9.27
N THR A 285 -17.45 -8.50 -10.48
CA THR A 285 -17.35 -9.93 -10.81
C THR A 285 -16.59 -10.19 -12.10
N THR A 286 -16.04 -11.40 -12.22
CA THR A 286 -15.32 -11.86 -13.40
C THR A 286 -16.20 -12.77 -14.27
N ALA A 287 -16.47 -12.36 -15.51
CA ALA A 287 -17.01 -13.24 -16.53
C ALA A 287 -15.88 -14.09 -17.13
N ARG A 288 -16.16 -15.37 -17.41
CA ARG A 288 -15.20 -16.31 -17.99
C ARG A 288 -15.83 -16.94 -19.23
N HIS A 289 -15.09 -16.95 -20.34
CA HIS A 289 -15.53 -17.54 -21.59
C HIS A 289 -14.49 -18.52 -22.14
N PRO A 290 -14.64 -19.83 -21.86
CA PRO A 290 -13.87 -20.88 -22.51
C PRO A 290 -14.21 -20.91 -24.00
N HIS A 291 -13.18 -20.93 -24.84
CA HIS A 291 -13.33 -21.03 -26.29
C HIS A 291 -12.10 -21.71 -26.91
N THR A 292 -12.22 -22.02 -28.19
CA THR A 292 -11.14 -22.66 -28.95
C THR A 292 -10.69 -21.74 -30.07
N VAL A 293 -9.38 -21.64 -30.28
CA VAL A 293 -8.79 -20.87 -31.37
C VAL A 293 -8.25 -21.83 -32.42
N THR A 294 -8.59 -21.57 -33.69
CA THR A 294 -8.16 -22.37 -34.84
C THR A 294 -7.50 -21.46 -35.89
N PRO A 295 -6.18 -21.25 -35.82
CA PRO A 295 -5.46 -20.44 -36.79
C PRO A 295 -5.52 -21.07 -38.20
N SER A 296 -5.90 -20.27 -39.20
CA SER A 296 -5.97 -20.72 -40.60
C SER A 296 -4.97 -20.01 -41.53
N MET A 297 -4.52 -18.80 -41.16
CA MET A 297 -3.41 -18.11 -41.81
C MET A 297 -2.08 -18.75 -41.40
N ARG A 298 -1.22 -19.07 -42.38
CA ARG A 298 0.13 -19.60 -42.13
C ARG A 298 1.15 -18.48 -41.97
N GLY A 299 2.20 -18.69 -41.18
CA GLY A 299 3.31 -17.75 -41.06
C GLY A 299 3.99 -17.83 -39.70
N GLU A 300 5.13 -17.19 -39.61
CA GLU A 300 5.87 -16.95 -38.36
C GLU A 300 5.48 -15.58 -37.78
N ASP A 301 5.63 -15.43 -36.47
CA ASP A 301 5.36 -14.21 -35.70
C ASP A 301 3.97 -13.62 -36.00
N LEU A 302 2.95 -14.48 -36.05
CA LEU A 302 1.57 -14.02 -36.15
C LEU A 302 1.07 -13.58 -34.78
N ARG A 303 0.32 -12.49 -34.75
CA ARG A 303 -0.26 -11.96 -33.52
C ARG A 303 -1.71 -12.41 -33.39
N LEU A 304 -1.98 -13.28 -32.42
CA LEU A 304 -3.32 -13.64 -32.00
C LEU A 304 -3.83 -12.56 -31.03
N SER A 305 -4.63 -11.63 -31.55
CA SER A 305 -5.16 -10.47 -30.83
C SER A 305 -6.58 -10.72 -30.31
N TYR A 306 -6.82 -10.26 -29.09
CA TYR A 306 -8.14 -10.18 -28.47
C TYR A 306 -8.49 -8.72 -28.23
N TYR A 307 -9.54 -8.25 -28.92
CA TYR A 307 -10.09 -6.92 -28.74
C TYR A 307 -11.37 -7.00 -27.93
N VAL A 308 -11.37 -6.44 -26.73
CA VAL A 308 -12.54 -6.44 -25.84
C VAL A 308 -13.19 -5.06 -25.88
N TYR A 309 -14.43 -5.00 -26.31
CA TYR A 309 -15.24 -3.79 -26.39
C TYR A 309 -16.33 -3.80 -25.33
N THR A 310 -16.63 -2.64 -24.77
CA THR A 310 -17.84 -2.46 -23.95
C THR A 310 -19.06 -2.33 -24.86
N GLY A 311 -20.06 -3.18 -24.65
CA GLY A 311 -21.23 -3.29 -25.50
C GLY A 311 -20.94 -4.03 -26.81
N ASP A 312 -21.48 -3.53 -27.91
CA ASP A 312 -21.29 -4.12 -29.24
C ASP A 312 -19.93 -3.72 -29.83
N ALA A 313 -19.21 -4.71 -30.36
CA ALA A 313 -18.02 -4.44 -31.16
C ALA A 313 -18.43 -3.95 -32.56
N PRO A 314 -17.72 -2.97 -33.15
CA PRO A 314 -18.06 -2.45 -34.48
C PRO A 314 -17.92 -3.55 -35.55
N ALA A 315 -18.65 -3.38 -36.66
CA ALA A 315 -18.56 -4.27 -37.81
C ALA A 315 -17.21 -4.13 -38.52
N ASP A 316 -16.68 -2.91 -38.58
CA ASP A 316 -15.34 -2.59 -39.09
C ASP A 316 -14.48 -1.99 -37.99
N SER A 317 -13.23 -2.44 -37.91
CA SER A 317 -12.30 -2.13 -36.81
C SER A 317 -11.68 -0.72 -36.83
N SER A 318 -12.15 0.21 -37.67
CA SER A 318 -11.43 1.46 -37.92
C SER A 318 -11.69 2.56 -36.89
N ASP A 319 -12.85 2.57 -36.23
CA ASP A 319 -13.31 3.77 -35.52
C ASP A 319 -13.53 3.57 -34.01
N ALA A 320 -13.77 2.35 -33.53
CA ALA A 320 -13.94 2.09 -32.10
C ALA A 320 -12.63 1.64 -31.47
N VAL A 321 -12.27 2.29 -30.35
CA VAL A 321 -11.13 1.89 -29.54
C VAL A 321 -11.60 0.77 -28.59
N PRO A 322 -10.94 -0.40 -28.58
CA PRO A 322 -11.24 -1.45 -27.62
C PRO A 322 -10.86 -1.00 -26.21
N GLU A 323 -11.61 -1.44 -25.22
CA GLU A 323 -11.33 -1.19 -23.80
C GLU A 323 -10.04 -1.91 -23.38
N GLN A 324 -9.86 -3.15 -23.87
CA GLN A 324 -8.68 -3.96 -23.63
C GLN A 324 -8.20 -4.60 -24.94
N HIS A 325 -6.87 -4.63 -25.12
CA HIS A 325 -6.21 -5.34 -26.22
C HIS A 325 -5.13 -6.25 -25.66
N LEU A 326 -5.39 -7.56 -25.74
CA LEU A 326 -4.43 -8.61 -25.37
C LEU A 326 -3.90 -9.27 -26.63
N TYR A 327 -2.70 -9.83 -26.58
CA TYR A 327 -2.18 -10.61 -27.70
C TYR A 327 -1.19 -11.70 -27.29
N LEU A 328 -1.10 -12.74 -28.11
CA LEU A 328 -0.06 -13.76 -28.09
C LEU A 328 0.66 -13.80 -29.45
N TRP A 329 1.96 -14.06 -29.43
CA TRP A 329 2.71 -14.39 -30.64
C TRP A 329 2.64 -15.89 -30.89
N ILE A 330 2.27 -16.28 -32.11
CA ILE A 330 2.11 -17.67 -32.52
C ILE A 330 2.73 -17.91 -33.90
N ASP A 331 3.21 -19.12 -34.11
CA ASP A 331 3.71 -19.62 -35.39
C ASP A 331 2.74 -20.67 -35.94
N VAL A 332 2.41 -20.57 -37.21
CA VAL A 332 1.47 -21.48 -37.89
C VAL A 332 2.15 -22.13 -39.09
N GLY A 333 2.60 -23.37 -38.89
CA GLY A 333 3.29 -24.19 -39.87
C GLY A 333 2.37 -25.07 -40.72
N GLN A 334 2.95 -25.85 -41.63
CA GLN A 334 2.23 -26.92 -42.31
C GLN A 334 2.08 -28.10 -41.35
N GLY A 335 0.86 -28.59 -41.13
CA GLY A 335 0.65 -29.77 -40.28
C GLY A 335 1.41 -30.98 -40.82
N ASN A 336 2.36 -31.50 -40.03
CA ASN A 336 3.11 -32.70 -40.37
C ASN A 336 2.21 -33.94 -40.23
N ALA A 337 1.48 -34.28 -41.28
CA ALA A 337 0.81 -35.58 -41.40
C ALA A 337 1.80 -36.72 -41.77
N THR A 338 3.12 -36.56 -41.64
CA THR A 338 4.09 -37.49 -42.27
C THR A 338 5.20 -38.02 -41.35
N GLU A 339 5.21 -37.76 -40.04
CA GLU A 339 6.27 -38.31 -39.17
C GLU A 339 5.90 -39.61 -38.44
N SER A 340 4.63 -40.00 -38.41
CA SER A 340 4.20 -41.31 -37.87
C SER A 340 4.25 -42.48 -38.86
N ALA A 341 4.41 -42.24 -40.16
CA ALA A 341 4.43 -43.31 -41.17
C ALA A 341 5.83 -43.89 -41.45
N ALA A 342 6.91 -43.22 -41.04
CA ALA A 342 8.28 -43.64 -41.33
C ALA A 342 8.86 -44.66 -40.32
N LEU A 343 8.20 -44.87 -39.17
CA LEU A 343 8.66 -45.80 -38.13
C LEU A 343 7.87 -47.12 -38.06
N GLN A 344 6.90 -47.34 -38.95
CA GLN A 344 6.14 -48.60 -39.05
C GLN A 344 6.29 -49.24 -40.43
N SER A 345 7.53 -49.46 -40.86
CA SER A 345 7.81 -50.43 -41.94
C SER A 345 8.33 -51.72 -41.29
N PRO A 346 7.58 -52.84 -41.33
CA PRO A 346 8.11 -54.13 -40.90
C PRO A 346 9.19 -54.56 -41.90
N ARG A 347 10.43 -54.71 -41.44
CA ARG A 347 11.44 -55.47 -42.17
C ARG A 347 10.98 -56.93 -42.18
N ALA A 348 10.51 -57.42 -43.32
CA ALA A 348 10.29 -58.83 -43.55
C ALA A 348 11.64 -59.58 -43.52
N PRO A 349 11.76 -60.72 -42.83
CA PRO A 349 12.84 -61.66 -43.05
C PRO A 349 12.39 -62.73 -44.05
N GLY A 350 13.08 -62.84 -45.17
CA GLY A 350 12.89 -63.91 -46.16
C GLY A 350 14.07 -64.00 -47.12
N ASP A 351 14.80 -65.12 -46.98
CA ASP A 351 15.67 -65.80 -47.95
C ASP A 351 17.11 -65.31 -48.17
N ALA A 352 18.04 -65.88 -47.39
CA ALA A 352 19.07 -66.84 -47.87
C ALA A 352 19.96 -67.32 -46.72
#